data_AF-A0A1C5WZL8-F1
#
_entry.id   AF-A0A1C5WZL8-F1
#
_cell.length_a   1.000
_cell.length_b   1.000
_cell.length_c   1.000
_cell.angle_alpha   90.00
_cell.angle_beta   90.00
_cell.angle_gamma   90.00
#
_symmetry.space_group_name_H-M   'P 1'
#
loop_
_entity.id
_entity.type
_entity.pdbx_description
1 polymer ?
#
loop_
_entity_poly.entity_id
_entity_poly.type
_entity_poly.pdbx_seq_one_letter_code
_entity_poly.pdbx_strand_id
1 'polypeptide(L)'
;MKKKWFRRLLALSAAALLSIGSLTAFAAPDDDQTNVTITPVDQAYYESLPGMNGAKDAEIQITKRISNVDGNSFENNAKPVEGVEFGITQVGIMAQMQKGSTTTMVYGIENELAKLLTGIVWDGTDSDYKYVKDYKKINEALQKMTSHQLQDYAGLRKEKTNNSGVVTFDGEDFGLYLVVETDVSDAQVDGKPVTITRTQYPYVVSAPIYNEADKTWSALVEARAKNETGTADSEKKIVYGADDLNDSKDKLVDNDNTNIGDTVVFRLTNGVIDLKHSADDADVKIEKYVIEDQLSKGLTFTNDASGMEVTDSQGAVYTYGTDYKVKDTKDEKGTQITITFTNAGLAKLTTLSKSNDTNKKVYVDYTAEVNQHAVVGTAGNPNQSRLIFAANGNAEVTTDWDGVKEYIFSLEGIKVFDDQQNDTNAAEVTFALYRDKACKQAFNVSEVTEGTPGSYVPGGTSNIIKPGTDSTFILNGFPADTTTLYLKETDTAEGYHLVKDPIEIKLTAFTNKDGDADAGWGTLTEGTVNGEDARVDAASDPAVNVAFTVNNTSGFRLPSTGGRGAAIFAVAGILIIAAGGGFYFAASRKRR
;
A
#
# COMPACT_ATOMS: atom_id res chain seq x y z
N MET A 1 -65.20 -28.80 -22.51
CA MET A 1 -65.34 -27.72 -21.49
C MET A 1 -65.27 -28.23 -20.04
N LYS A 2 -65.91 -29.35 -19.66
CA LYS A 2 -65.91 -29.86 -18.27
C LYS A 2 -64.52 -30.25 -17.70
N LYS A 3 -63.62 -30.86 -18.49
CA LYS A 3 -62.26 -31.25 -18.02
C LYS A 3 -61.33 -30.06 -17.72
N LYS A 4 -61.37 -28.98 -18.51
CA LYS A 4 -60.57 -27.75 -18.27
C LYS A 4 -61.05 -27.00 -17.03
N TRP A 5 -62.35 -27.00 -16.76
CA TRP A 5 -62.93 -26.36 -15.58
C TRP A 5 -62.59 -27.11 -14.29
N PHE A 6 -62.63 -28.44 -14.28
CA PHE A 6 -62.26 -29.26 -13.13
C PHE A 6 -60.77 -29.13 -12.75
N ARG A 7 -59.88 -29.08 -13.75
CA ARG A 7 -58.44 -28.83 -13.54
C ARG A 7 -58.15 -27.44 -12.96
N ARG A 8 -58.85 -26.41 -13.43
CA ARG A 8 -58.75 -25.04 -12.86
C ARG A 8 -59.26 -24.96 -11.42
N LEU A 9 -60.33 -25.68 -11.08
CA LEU A 9 -60.87 -25.74 -9.72
C LEU A 9 -59.88 -26.41 -8.74
N LEU A 10 -59.24 -27.50 -9.17
CA LEU A 10 -58.20 -28.21 -8.40
C LEU A 10 -56.94 -27.35 -8.22
N ALA A 11 -56.49 -26.64 -9.27
CA ALA A 11 -55.33 -25.75 -9.21
C ALA A 11 -55.56 -24.55 -8.26
N LEU A 12 -56.77 -23.98 -8.25
CA LEU A 12 -57.16 -22.91 -7.30
C LEU A 12 -57.21 -23.40 -5.85
N SER A 13 -57.68 -24.63 -5.59
CA SER A 13 -57.66 -25.22 -4.24
C SER A 13 -56.25 -25.55 -3.75
N ALA A 14 -55.35 -25.95 -4.65
CA ALA A 14 -53.96 -26.22 -4.33
C ALA A 14 -53.18 -24.93 -3.99
N ALA A 15 -53.44 -23.84 -4.72
CA ALA A 15 -52.86 -22.52 -4.44
C ALA A 15 -53.32 -21.94 -3.09
N ALA A 16 -54.60 -22.15 -2.71
CA ALA A 16 -55.13 -21.73 -1.42
C ALA A 16 -54.57 -22.52 -0.21
N LEU A 17 -53.97 -23.70 -0.43
CA LEU A 17 -53.33 -24.49 0.62
C LEU A 17 -51.86 -24.10 0.86
N LEU A 18 -51.21 -23.45 -0.11
CA LEU A 18 -49.84 -22.94 0.03
C LEU A 18 -49.76 -21.65 0.88
N SER A 19 -50.90 -20.98 1.13
CA SER A 19 -50.98 -19.65 1.73
C SER A 19 -51.47 -19.56 3.18
N ILE A 20 -51.96 -20.66 3.77
CA ILE A 20 -52.58 -20.61 5.10
C ILE A 20 -51.57 -21.02 6.17
N GLY A 21 -50.81 -20.04 6.65
CA GLY A 21 -50.30 -20.05 8.00
C GLY A 21 -51.46 -19.90 8.98
N SER A 22 -51.64 -20.91 9.84
CA SER A 22 -52.53 -21.00 11.00
C SER A 22 -54.06 -21.01 10.76
N LEU A 23 -54.70 -22.12 11.16
CA LEU A 23 -55.93 -22.14 11.96
C LEU A 23 -56.21 -23.56 12.49
N THR A 24 -56.57 -23.62 13.77
CA THR A 24 -56.76 -24.82 14.60
C THR A 24 -58.13 -25.49 14.42
N ALA A 25 -58.09 -26.84 14.50
CA ALA A 25 -58.92 -27.72 15.35
C ALA A 25 -59.91 -28.72 14.69
N PHE A 26 -59.71 -29.97 15.15
CA PHE A 26 -60.56 -31.17 15.18
C PHE A 26 -60.73 -32.03 13.92
N ALA A 27 -59.86 -33.03 13.79
CA ALA A 27 -60.26 -34.45 13.68
C ALA A 27 -59.14 -35.34 14.27
N ALA A 28 -59.53 -36.52 14.74
CA ALA A 28 -58.77 -37.55 15.49
C ALA A 28 -57.40 -37.94 14.87
N PRO A 29 -56.49 -38.58 15.63
CA PRO A 29 -55.23 -39.09 15.08
C PRO A 29 -55.56 -40.23 14.11
N ASP A 30 -55.45 -39.97 12.82
CA ASP A 30 -55.47 -41.03 11.81
C ASP A 30 -54.03 -41.54 11.68
N ASP A 31 -53.77 -42.62 12.40
CA ASP A 31 -52.54 -43.42 12.37
C ASP A 31 -52.47 -44.28 11.10
N ASP A 32 -52.83 -43.71 9.95
CA ASP A 32 -52.82 -44.41 8.68
C ASP A 32 -51.72 -43.87 7.75
N GLN A 33 -50.53 -44.45 7.88
CA GLN A 33 -49.46 -44.32 6.88
C GLN A 33 -49.75 -45.12 5.58
N THR A 34 -50.91 -45.79 5.42
CA THR A 34 -51.06 -46.82 4.37
C THR A 34 -51.60 -46.36 3.02
N ASN A 35 -51.96 -45.08 2.81
CA ASN A 35 -52.37 -44.58 1.48
C ASN A 35 -51.86 -43.16 1.18
N VAL A 36 -50.54 -43.01 1.02
CA VAL A 36 -49.94 -41.81 0.39
C VAL A 36 -49.67 -42.11 -1.08
N THR A 37 -50.30 -41.38 -1.98
CA THR A 37 -49.99 -41.45 -3.43
C THR A 37 -49.33 -40.14 -3.85
N ILE A 38 -48.22 -40.24 -4.59
CA ILE A 38 -47.51 -39.09 -5.14
C ILE A 38 -47.56 -39.18 -6.66
N THR A 39 -48.03 -38.12 -7.31
CA THR A 39 -48.15 -38.05 -8.78
C THR A 39 -47.40 -36.82 -9.29
N PRO A 40 -46.32 -36.99 -10.08
CA PRO A 40 -45.63 -35.88 -10.73
C PRO A 40 -46.60 -35.02 -11.56
N VAL A 41 -46.34 -33.73 -11.57
CA VAL A 41 -47.10 -32.76 -12.35
C VAL A 41 -46.69 -32.85 -13.82
N ASP A 42 -47.67 -32.89 -14.73
CA ASP A 42 -47.43 -32.88 -16.17
C ASP A 42 -47.49 -31.45 -16.77
N GLN A 43 -47.00 -31.32 -18.00
CA GLN A 43 -47.02 -30.06 -18.74
C GLN A 43 -48.42 -29.43 -18.82
N ALA A 44 -49.45 -30.26 -19.05
CA ALA A 44 -50.82 -29.78 -19.18
C ALA A 44 -51.38 -29.22 -17.87
N TYR A 45 -50.87 -29.68 -16.73
CA TYR A 45 -51.18 -29.12 -15.43
C TYR A 45 -50.46 -27.80 -15.22
N TYR A 46 -49.16 -27.70 -15.52
CA TYR A 46 -48.42 -26.43 -15.45
C TYR A 46 -49.10 -25.34 -16.29
N GLU A 47 -49.41 -25.60 -17.55
CA GLU A 47 -50.14 -24.67 -18.43
C GLU A 47 -51.53 -24.27 -17.89
N SER A 48 -52.11 -25.09 -17.00
CA SER A 48 -53.41 -24.82 -16.39
C SER A 48 -53.36 -23.98 -15.12
N LEU A 49 -52.16 -23.79 -14.55
CA LEU A 49 -51.96 -22.97 -13.36
C LEU A 49 -52.34 -21.50 -13.65
N PRO A 50 -53.03 -20.82 -12.72
CA PRO A 50 -53.37 -19.41 -12.88
C PRO A 50 -52.11 -18.56 -13.11
N GLY A 51 -52.12 -17.64 -14.08
CA GLY A 51 -50.98 -16.74 -14.36
C GLY A 51 -49.99 -17.22 -15.42
N MET A 52 -49.93 -18.53 -15.68
CA MET A 52 -48.95 -19.10 -16.64
C MET A 52 -49.16 -18.65 -18.09
N ASN A 53 -50.36 -18.18 -18.45
CA ASN A 53 -50.67 -17.64 -19.77
C ASN A 53 -50.26 -18.52 -20.97
N GLY A 54 -50.16 -19.85 -20.77
CA GLY A 54 -49.75 -20.80 -21.80
C GLY A 54 -48.22 -20.94 -21.99
N ALA A 55 -47.41 -20.41 -21.06
CA ALA A 55 -45.98 -20.67 -21.00
C ALA A 55 -45.68 -22.18 -20.94
N LYS A 56 -44.61 -22.58 -21.62
CA LYS A 56 -44.24 -24.00 -21.78
C LYS A 56 -42.92 -24.37 -21.14
N ASP A 57 -42.10 -23.36 -20.92
CA ASP A 57 -40.80 -23.39 -20.31
C ASP A 57 -40.75 -22.25 -19.28
N ALA A 58 -39.72 -22.29 -18.44
CA ALA A 58 -39.39 -21.27 -17.49
C ALA A 58 -38.18 -20.45 -17.95
N GLU A 59 -38.14 -19.23 -17.47
CA GLU A 59 -37.00 -18.34 -17.53
C GLU A 59 -36.53 -18.08 -16.09
N ILE A 60 -35.29 -18.42 -15.78
CA ILE A 60 -34.71 -18.21 -14.45
C ILE A 60 -33.70 -17.07 -14.55
N GLN A 61 -34.02 -15.93 -13.95
CA GLN A 61 -33.14 -14.78 -13.82
C GLN A 61 -32.54 -14.72 -12.42
N ILE A 62 -31.22 -14.65 -12.32
CA ILE A 62 -30.52 -14.45 -11.05
C ILE A 62 -29.93 -13.04 -11.06
N THR A 63 -30.40 -12.21 -10.15
CA THR A 63 -29.82 -10.88 -9.91
C THR A 63 -28.80 -10.96 -8.79
N LYS A 64 -27.58 -10.53 -9.05
CA LYS A 64 -26.41 -10.53 -8.18
C LYS A 64 -26.02 -9.12 -7.75
N ARG A 65 -25.88 -8.90 -6.44
CA ARG A 65 -25.56 -7.61 -5.84
C ARG A 65 -24.62 -7.74 -4.64
N ILE A 66 -23.86 -6.69 -4.35
CA ILE A 66 -23.08 -6.56 -3.10
C ILE A 66 -24.03 -6.27 -1.94
N SER A 67 -24.13 -7.21 -1.00
CA SER A 67 -25.04 -7.16 0.14
C SER A 67 -24.70 -8.28 1.13
N ASN A 68 -25.02 -8.10 2.41
CA ASN A 68 -24.89 -9.17 3.41
C ASN A 68 -25.58 -10.47 2.97
N VAL A 69 -24.85 -11.59 2.91
CA VAL A 69 -25.36 -12.89 2.46
C VAL A 69 -26.49 -13.41 3.35
N ASP A 70 -26.50 -13.06 4.63
CA ASP A 70 -27.56 -13.44 5.58
C ASP A 70 -28.75 -12.47 5.60
N GLY A 71 -28.67 -11.36 4.86
CA GLY A 71 -29.73 -10.35 4.78
C GLY A 71 -30.96 -10.84 4.02
N ASN A 72 -32.17 -10.46 4.45
CA ASN A 72 -33.41 -10.89 3.77
C ASN A 72 -33.68 -10.15 2.44
N SER A 73 -32.98 -9.04 2.18
CA SER A 73 -33.10 -8.24 0.97
C SER A 73 -31.74 -7.69 0.57
N PHE A 74 -31.65 -7.15 -0.65
CA PHE A 74 -30.52 -6.30 -1.00
C PHE A 74 -30.50 -5.06 -0.11
N GLU A 75 -29.29 -4.64 0.24
CA GLU A 75 -29.04 -3.36 0.88
C GLU A 75 -29.39 -2.19 -0.05
N ASN A 76 -29.66 -1.02 0.54
CA ASN A 76 -29.90 0.18 -0.23
C ASN A 76 -28.65 0.54 -1.04
N ASN A 77 -28.83 0.82 -2.33
CA ASN A 77 -27.75 1.12 -3.28
C ASN A 77 -26.77 -0.05 -3.51
N ALA A 78 -27.18 -1.29 -3.24
CA ALA A 78 -26.40 -2.48 -3.53
C ALA A 78 -25.94 -2.48 -5.00
N LYS A 79 -24.62 -2.51 -5.21
CA LYS A 79 -24.02 -2.46 -6.54
C LYS A 79 -24.14 -3.82 -7.24
N PRO A 80 -24.41 -3.83 -8.56
CA PRO A 80 -24.39 -5.07 -9.33
C PRO A 80 -22.98 -5.66 -9.37
N VAL A 81 -22.89 -6.99 -9.47
CA VAL A 81 -21.62 -7.70 -9.66
C VAL A 81 -21.63 -8.36 -11.03
N GLU A 82 -20.74 -7.92 -11.90
CA GLU A 82 -20.51 -8.49 -13.23
C GLU A 82 -19.52 -9.65 -13.16
N GLY A 83 -19.59 -10.59 -14.10
CA GLY A 83 -18.58 -11.63 -14.31
C GLY A 83 -18.64 -12.82 -13.35
N VAL A 84 -19.58 -12.84 -12.40
CA VAL A 84 -19.82 -13.99 -11.52
C VAL A 84 -20.52 -15.09 -12.31
N GLU A 85 -19.99 -16.30 -12.27
CA GLU A 85 -20.60 -17.47 -12.92
C GLU A 85 -21.61 -18.13 -11.97
N PHE A 86 -22.81 -18.39 -12.50
CA PHE A 86 -23.79 -19.25 -11.86
C PHE A 86 -23.98 -20.51 -12.68
N GLY A 87 -24.13 -21.63 -12.01
CA GLY A 87 -24.60 -22.89 -12.57
C GLY A 87 -26.03 -23.19 -12.12
N ILE A 88 -26.88 -23.65 -13.04
CA ILE A 88 -28.17 -24.26 -12.69
C ILE A 88 -28.33 -25.67 -13.23
N THR A 89 -29.02 -26.53 -12.49
CA THR A 89 -29.47 -27.84 -12.99
C THR A 89 -30.81 -28.22 -12.37
N GLN A 90 -31.65 -28.95 -13.10
CA GLN A 90 -32.91 -29.46 -12.57
C GLN A 90 -32.63 -30.63 -11.62
N VAL A 91 -32.96 -30.45 -10.34
CA VAL A 91 -32.71 -31.42 -9.27
C VAL A 91 -34.01 -31.97 -8.67
N GLY A 92 -35.15 -31.59 -9.24
CA GLY A 92 -36.43 -31.92 -8.65
C GLY A 92 -37.63 -31.55 -9.49
N ILE A 93 -38.78 -31.95 -8.98
CA ILE A 93 -40.08 -31.86 -9.64
C ILE A 93 -41.13 -31.30 -8.69
N MET A 94 -42.23 -30.82 -9.25
CA MET A 94 -43.46 -30.64 -8.49
C MET A 94 -44.34 -31.88 -8.62
N ALA A 95 -44.99 -32.26 -7.53
CA ALA A 95 -45.91 -33.38 -7.49
C ALA A 95 -47.15 -33.08 -6.65
N GLN A 96 -48.22 -33.82 -6.90
CA GLN A 96 -49.41 -33.85 -6.05
C GLN A 96 -49.30 -35.03 -5.08
N MET A 97 -49.29 -34.72 -3.79
CA MET A 97 -49.34 -35.71 -2.73
C MET A 97 -50.77 -35.81 -2.21
N GLN A 98 -51.36 -37.00 -2.33
CA GLN A 98 -52.65 -37.33 -1.76
C GLN A 98 -52.46 -38.10 -0.45
N LYS A 99 -53.01 -37.56 0.64
CA LYS A 99 -53.10 -38.23 1.95
C LYS A 99 -54.56 -38.22 2.39
N GLY A 100 -55.22 -39.38 2.30
CA GLY A 100 -56.66 -39.49 2.48
C GLY A 100 -57.45 -38.66 1.45
N SER A 101 -58.30 -37.74 1.91
CA SER A 101 -59.07 -36.81 1.07
C SER A 101 -58.33 -35.51 0.74
N THR A 102 -57.14 -35.29 1.30
CA THR A 102 -56.37 -34.05 1.09
C THR A 102 -55.37 -34.24 -0.04
N THR A 103 -55.38 -33.31 -1.00
CA THR A 103 -54.34 -33.21 -2.04
C THR A 103 -53.52 -31.95 -1.79
N THR A 104 -52.20 -32.08 -1.73
CA THR A 104 -51.28 -30.96 -1.50
C THR A 104 -50.18 -30.98 -2.55
N MET A 105 -49.79 -29.80 -3.03
CA MET A 105 -48.60 -29.67 -3.87
C MET A 105 -47.35 -29.84 -3.03
N VAL A 106 -46.42 -30.64 -3.52
CA VAL A 106 -45.13 -30.91 -2.87
C VAL A 106 -44.01 -30.75 -3.90
N TYR A 107 -42.82 -30.46 -3.39
CA TYR A 107 -41.58 -30.36 -4.15
C TYR A 107 -40.75 -31.60 -3.84
N GLY A 108 -40.46 -32.38 -4.87
CA GLY A 108 -39.57 -33.54 -4.80
C GLY A 108 -38.17 -33.14 -5.20
N ILE A 109 -37.16 -33.46 -4.39
CA ILE A 109 -35.75 -33.31 -4.73
C ILE A 109 -35.11 -34.68 -4.88
N GLU A 110 -34.25 -34.83 -5.87
CA GLU A 110 -33.65 -36.12 -6.20
C GLU A 110 -32.85 -36.69 -5.04
N ASN A 111 -32.83 -38.02 -4.93
CA ASN A 111 -32.21 -38.72 -3.82
C ASN A 111 -30.72 -38.39 -3.65
N GLU A 112 -29.98 -38.10 -4.72
CA GLU A 112 -28.55 -37.77 -4.62
C GLU A 112 -28.32 -36.45 -3.88
N LEU A 113 -29.01 -35.37 -4.26
CA LEU A 113 -28.93 -34.11 -3.53
C LEU A 113 -29.51 -34.26 -2.12
N ALA A 114 -30.63 -34.96 -1.96
CA ALA A 114 -31.28 -35.15 -0.65
C ALA A 114 -30.36 -35.82 0.39
N LYS A 115 -29.44 -36.71 -0.03
CA LYS A 115 -28.46 -37.35 0.87
C LYS A 115 -27.46 -36.37 1.47
N LEU A 116 -27.17 -35.28 0.76
CA LEU A 116 -26.25 -34.23 1.22
C LEU A 116 -26.91 -33.31 2.25
N LEU A 117 -28.23 -33.21 2.23
CA LEU A 117 -29.00 -32.30 3.08
C LEU A 117 -29.30 -32.93 4.44
N THR A 118 -29.06 -32.16 5.50
CA THR A 118 -29.29 -32.60 6.88
C THR A 118 -30.33 -31.74 7.60
N GLY A 119 -31.07 -32.36 8.53
CA GLY A 119 -32.07 -31.67 9.35
C GLY A 119 -33.43 -31.44 8.66
N ILE A 120 -33.66 -32.02 7.48
CA ILE A 120 -34.96 -31.97 6.81
C ILE A 120 -35.87 -33.09 7.31
N VAL A 121 -37.09 -32.72 7.69
CA VAL A 121 -38.19 -33.67 7.89
C VAL A 121 -38.99 -33.74 6.59
N TRP A 122 -38.89 -34.89 5.93
CA TRP A 122 -39.55 -35.15 4.64
C TRP A 122 -41.04 -35.45 4.85
N ASP A 123 -41.88 -34.81 4.05
CA ASP A 123 -43.33 -35.02 4.02
C ASP A 123 -43.70 -36.31 3.25
N GLY A 124 -42.83 -36.78 2.37
CA GLY A 124 -42.99 -38.01 1.62
C GLY A 124 -41.71 -38.47 0.92
N THR A 125 -41.73 -39.65 0.33
CA THR A 125 -40.59 -40.28 -0.35
C THR A 125 -41.11 -41.27 -1.39
N ASP A 126 -40.42 -41.38 -2.53
CA ASP A 126 -40.53 -42.51 -3.45
C ASP A 126 -39.13 -43.05 -3.85
N SER A 127 -39.04 -43.79 -4.95
CA SER A 127 -37.78 -44.37 -5.45
C SER A 127 -36.74 -43.33 -5.88
N ASP A 128 -37.19 -42.14 -6.31
CA ASP A 128 -36.37 -41.18 -7.04
C ASP A 128 -36.22 -39.86 -6.26
N TYR A 129 -37.24 -39.48 -5.47
CA TYR A 129 -37.34 -38.19 -4.81
C TYR A 129 -37.70 -38.25 -3.33
N LYS A 130 -37.25 -37.23 -2.60
CA LYS A 130 -37.71 -36.86 -1.26
C LYS A 130 -38.56 -35.59 -1.33
N TYR A 131 -39.71 -35.60 -0.66
CA TYR A 131 -40.72 -34.55 -0.84
C TYR A 131 -40.88 -33.66 0.39
N VAL A 132 -41.05 -32.36 0.15
CA VAL A 132 -41.47 -31.36 1.15
C VAL A 132 -42.64 -30.54 0.61
N LYS A 133 -43.52 -30.07 1.49
CA LYS A 133 -44.58 -29.13 1.12
C LYS A 133 -44.07 -27.71 0.83
N ASP A 134 -43.00 -27.32 1.50
CA ASP A 134 -42.36 -26.02 1.35
C ASP A 134 -40.88 -26.21 1.01
N TYR A 135 -40.48 -25.83 -0.20
CA TYR A 135 -39.09 -25.94 -0.65
C TYR A 135 -38.14 -25.03 0.13
N LYS A 136 -38.63 -24.07 0.94
CA LYS A 136 -37.79 -23.31 1.87
C LYS A 136 -37.03 -24.20 2.85
N LYS A 137 -37.59 -25.35 3.25
CA LYS A 137 -36.88 -26.34 4.09
C LYS A 137 -35.62 -26.88 3.41
N ILE A 138 -35.63 -26.99 2.08
CA ILE A 138 -34.46 -27.41 1.30
C ILE A 138 -33.43 -26.27 1.33
N ASN A 139 -33.85 -25.02 1.14
CA ASN A 139 -32.97 -23.85 1.21
C ASN A 139 -32.35 -23.65 2.60
N GLU A 140 -33.10 -23.88 3.68
CA GLU A 140 -32.57 -23.87 5.06
C GLU A 140 -31.49 -24.94 5.29
N ALA A 141 -31.58 -26.09 4.62
CA ALA A 141 -30.53 -27.11 4.68
C ALA A 141 -29.33 -26.76 3.79
N LEU A 142 -29.56 -26.21 2.60
CA LEU A 142 -28.51 -25.77 1.69
C LEU A 142 -27.70 -24.58 2.23
N GLN A 143 -28.28 -23.74 3.08
CA GLN A 143 -27.55 -22.68 3.80
C GLN A 143 -26.43 -23.20 4.71
N LYS A 144 -26.42 -24.50 5.03
CA LYS A 144 -25.34 -25.16 5.79
C LYS A 144 -24.23 -25.70 4.88
N MET A 145 -24.36 -25.53 3.57
CA MET A 145 -23.39 -25.94 2.57
C MET A 145 -22.74 -24.70 1.95
N THR A 146 -21.54 -24.87 1.39
CA THR A 146 -20.85 -23.81 0.66
C THR A 146 -20.96 -24.03 -0.84
N SER A 147 -20.74 -22.98 -1.63
CA SER A 147 -20.74 -23.11 -3.09
C SER A 147 -19.62 -24.02 -3.59
N HIS A 148 -18.45 -24.03 -2.93
CA HIS A 148 -17.36 -24.96 -3.25
C HIS A 148 -17.77 -26.43 -3.16
N GLN A 149 -18.68 -26.79 -2.25
CA GLN A 149 -19.17 -28.17 -2.13
C GLN A 149 -20.08 -28.61 -3.28
N LEU A 150 -20.69 -27.66 -4.01
CA LEU A 150 -21.68 -27.94 -5.06
C LEU A 150 -21.32 -27.35 -6.43
N GLN A 151 -20.18 -26.67 -6.58
CA GLN A 151 -19.79 -25.98 -7.83
C GLN A 151 -19.59 -26.93 -9.02
N ASP A 152 -19.35 -28.21 -8.73
CA ASP A 152 -19.17 -29.29 -9.70
C ASP A 152 -20.34 -30.29 -9.69
N TYR A 153 -21.51 -29.89 -9.17
CA TYR A 153 -22.70 -30.74 -9.21
C TYR A 153 -23.05 -31.12 -10.66
N ALA A 154 -23.49 -32.36 -10.87
CA ALA A 154 -23.69 -32.89 -12.21
C ALA A 154 -24.79 -32.12 -12.97
N GLY A 155 -24.52 -31.81 -14.23
CA GLY A 155 -25.50 -31.20 -15.14
C GLY A 155 -25.66 -29.68 -15.01
N LEU A 156 -24.82 -28.99 -14.21
CA LEU A 156 -24.84 -27.53 -14.14
C LEU A 156 -24.61 -26.90 -15.52
N ARG A 157 -25.62 -26.20 -16.04
CA ARG A 157 -25.48 -25.24 -17.14
C ARG A 157 -24.98 -23.93 -16.54
N LYS A 158 -23.83 -23.45 -17.01
CA LYS A 158 -23.10 -22.31 -16.42
C LYS A 158 -23.16 -21.09 -17.32
N GLU A 159 -23.47 -19.93 -16.74
CA GLU A 159 -23.53 -18.64 -17.41
C GLU A 159 -23.04 -17.53 -16.47
N LYS A 160 -22.56 -16.42 -17.02
CA LYS A 160 -22.00 -15.29 -16.23
C LYS A 160 -22.96 -14.11 -16.13
N THR A 161 -22.90 -13.40 -15.00
CA THR A 161 -23.63 -12.15 -14.83
C THR A 161 -23.10 -11.06 -15.76
N ASN A 162 -24.02 -10.30 -16.36
CA ASN A 162 -23.70 -9.10 -17.15
C ASN A 162 -23.39 -7.88 -16.25
N ASN A 163 -23.10 -6.74 -16.88
CA ASN A 163 -22.84 -5.46 -16.20
C ASN A 163 -23.96 -4.95 -15.25
N SER A 164 -25.19 -5.47 -15.40
CA SER A 164 -26.34 -5.15 -14.53
C SER A 164 -26.45 -6.12 -13.35
N GLY A 165 -25.51 -7.06 -13.26
CA GLY A 165 -25.47 -8.14 -12.28
C GLY A 165 -26.54 -9.18 -12.54
N VAL A 166 -26.97 -9.38 -13.78
CA VAL A 166 -28.04 -10.34 -14.12
C VAL A 166 -27.50 -11.44 -14.99
N VAL A 167 -27.87 -12.68 -14.68
CA VAL A 167 -27.71 -13.84 -15.56
C VAL A 167 -29.08 -14.47 -15.79
N THR A 168 -29.34 -14.91 -17.03
CA THR A 168 -30.63 -15.46 -17.45
C THR A 168 -30.43 -16.86 -18.03
N PHE A 169 -31.29 -17.78 -17.60
CA PHE A 169 -31.38 -19.14 -18.09
C PHE A 169 -32.75 -19.34 -18.75
N ASP A 170 -32.77 -19.40 -20.07
CA ASP A 170 -33.98 -19.56 -20.87
C ASP A 170 -34.26 -21.02 -21.21
N GLY A 171 -35.52 -21.32 -21.52
CA GLY A 171 -35.97 -22.60 -22.07
C GLY A 171 -35.90 -23.76 -21.08
N GLU A 172 -36.03 -23.47 -19.79
CA GLU A 172 -35.97 -24.47 -18.73
C GLU A 172 -37.28 -25.26 -18.63
N ASP A 173 -37.20 -26.58 -18.49
CA ASP A 173 -38.37 -27.38 -18.17
C ASP A 173 -38.94 -26.98 -16.80
N PHE A 174 -40.23 -27.21 -16.57
CA PHE A 174 -40.80 -26.93 -15.25
C PHE A 174 -40.34 -27.96 -14.21
N GLY A 175 -39.88 -27.48 -13.06
CA GLY A 175 -39.36 -28.28 -11.96
C GLY A 175 -38.72 -27.46 -10.85
N LEU A 176 -37.80 -28.09 -10.13
CA LEU A 176 -37.00 -27.48 -9.07
C LEU A 176 -35.54 -27.46 -9.49
N TYR A 177 -34.91 -26.28 -9.44
CA TYR A 177 -33.56 -26.05 -9.94
C TYR A 177 -32.61 -25.72 -8.80
N LEU A 178 -31.47 -26.42 -8.73
CA LEU A 178 -30.35 -26.04 -7.89
C LEU A 178 -29.61 -24.89 -8.57
N VAL A 179 -29.29 -23.86 -7.81
CA VAL A 179 -28.52 -22.69 -8.22
C VAL A 179 -27.26 -22.63 -7.37
N VAL A 180 -26.10 -22.56 -8.03
CA VAL A 180 -24.78 -22.49 -7.38
C VAL A 180 -23.98 -21.35 -7.99
N GLU A 181 -23.31 -20.56 -7.16
CA GLU A 181 -22.30 -19.59 -7.61
C GLU A 181 -20.97 -20.33 -7.82
N THR A 182 -20.58 -20.55 -9.07
CA THR A 182 -19.55 -21.55 -9.43
C THR A 182 -18.16 -20.94 -9.65
N ASP A 183 -18.07 -19.65 -9.96
CA ASP A 183 -16.80 -18.95 -10.20
C ASP A 183 -16.96 -17.44 -9.93
N VAL A 184 -15.95 -16.85 -9.28
CA VAL A 184 -15.86 -15.41 -8.97
C VAL A 184 -14.59 -14.77 -9.53
N SER A 185 -13.79 -15.51 -10.32
CA SER A 185 -12.50 -15.04 -10.84
C SER A 185 -12.60 -13.78 -11.69
N ASP A 186 -13.70 -13.61 -12.43
CA ASP A 186 -13.98 -12.43 -13.26
C ASP A 186 -14.89 -11.40 -12.57
N ALA A 187 -15.11 -11.51 -11.25
CA ALA A 187 -16.02 -10.63 -10.53
C ALA A 187 -15.58 -9.14 -10.59
N GLN A 188 -16.50 -8.27 -11.01
CA GLN A 188 -16.26 -6.84 -11.14
C GLN A 188 -17.40 -6.00 -10.59
N VAL A 189 -17.04 -4.82 -10.08
CA VAL A 189 -17.96 -3.74 -9.69
C VAL A 189 -17.43 -2.45 -10.32
N ASP A 190 -18.29 -1.71 -11.01
CA ASP A 190 -17.93 -0.47 -11.73
C ASP A 190 -16.72 -0.65 -12.69
N GLY A 191 -16.62 -1.83 -13.32
CA GLY A 191 -15.53 -2.17 -14.26
C GLY A 191 -14.17 -2.43 -13.61
N LYS A 192 -14.12 -2.57 -12.28
CA LYS A 192 -12.89 -2.91 -11.54
C LYS A 192 -13.03 -4.28 -10.88
N PRO A 193 -11.95 -5.09 -10.82
CA PRO A 193 -11.92 -6.31 -10.03
C PRO A 193 -12.36 -6.07 -8.59
N VAL A 194 -13.13 -6.99 -8.04
CA VAL A 194 -13.56 -6.97 -6.64
C VAL A 194 -13.25 -8.31 -5.98
N THR A 195 -12.85 -8.31 -4.72
CA THR A 195 -12.66 -9.56 -3.96
C THR A 195 -13.95 -9.93 -3.25
N ILE A 196 -14.61 -10.99 -3.72
CA ILE A 196 -15.73 -11.63 -3.04
C ILE A 196 -15.20 -12.43 -1.85
N THR A 197 -15.53 -11.97 -0.64
CA THR A 197 -15.10 -12.60 0.61
C THR A 197 -16.07 -13.67 1.10
N ARG A 198 -17.33 -13.61 0.66
CA ARG A 198 -18.36 -14.63 0.92
C ARG A 198 -19.32 -14.72 -0.25
N THR A 199 -19.50 -15.93 -0.77
CA THR A 199 -20.41 -16.24 -1.87
C THR A 199 -21.83 -16.50 -1.38
N GLN A 200 -22.80 -16.43 -2.29
CA GLN A 200 -24.18 -16.82 -1.98
C GLN A 200 -24.22 -18.32 -1.72
N TYR A 201 -24.80 -18.74 -0.60
CA TYR A 201 -25.13 -20.14 -0.34
C TYR A 201 -25.87 -20.77 -1.52
N PRO A 202 -25.60 -22.03 -1.88
CA PRO A 202 -26.45 -22.77 -2.81
C PRO A 202 -27.92 -22.72 -2.40
N TYR A 203 -28.82 -22.70 -3.37
CA TYR A 203 -30.26 -22.68 -3.11
C TYR A 203 -31.01 -23.33 -4.25
N VAL A 204 -32.25 -23.73 -3.99
CA VAL A 204 -33.19 -24.16 -5.01
C VAL A 204 -34.26 -23.11 -5.28
N VAL A 205 -34.67 -23.04 -6.53
CA VAL A 205 -35.83 -22.26 -6.99
C VAL A 205 -36.86 -23.17 -7.66
N SER A 206 -38.14 -22.89 -7.43
CA SER A 206 -39.23 -23.51 -8.17
C SER A 206 -39.47 -22.75 -9.47
N ALA A 207 -39.55 -23.48 -10.57
CA ALA A 207 -39.88 -22.99 -11.90
C ALA A 207 -41.08 -23.81 -12.42
N PRO A 208 -42.32 -23.27 -12.47
CA PRO A 208 -42.69 -21.90 -12.18
C PRO A 208 -42.68 -21.58 -10.69
N ILE A 209 -42.74 -20.29 -10.36
CA ILE A 209 -42.82 -19.79 -8.98
C ILE A 209 -44.21 -19.27 -8.66
N TYR A 210 -44.70 -19.52 -7.45
CA TYR A 210 -45.99 -19.02 -6.97
C TYR A 210 -45.83 -17.66 -6.28
N ASN A 211 -46.61 -16.69 -6.72
CA ASN A 211 -46.73 -15.37 -6.10
C ASN A 211 -47.97 -15.34 -5.22
N GLU A 212 -47.75 -15.22 -3.91
CA GLU A 212 -48.82 -15.17 -2.91
C GLU A 212 -49.71 -13.93 -3.02
N ALA A 213 -49.12 -12.77 -3.30
CA ALA A 213 -49.85 -11.50 -3.36
C ALA A 213 -50.88 -11.52 -4.50
N ASP A 214 -50.46 -12.02 -5.66
CA ASP A 214 -51.28 -12.07 -6.87
C ASP A 214 -52.05 -13.39 -7.02
N LYS A 215 -51.77 -14.39 -6.17
CA LYS A 215 -52.32 -15.75 -6.22
C LYS A 215 -52.18 -16.40 -7.59
N THR A 216 -51.04 -16.18 -8.23
CA THR A 216 -50.72 -16.65 -9.58
C THR A 216 -49.33 -17.29 -9.63
N TRP A 217 -49.10 -18.07 -10.68
CA TRP A 217 -47.83 -18.67 -11.03
C TRP A 217 -47.18 -17.89 -12.16
N SER A 218 -45.86 -17.75 -12.08
CA SER A 218 -45.02 -17.12 -13.09
C SER A 218 -43.99 -18.11 -13.62
N ALA A 219 -43.87 -18.20 -14.94
CA ALA A 219 -42.78 -18.92 -15.60
C ALA A 219 -41.46 -18.14 -15.54
N LEU A 220 -41.52 -16.82 -15.33
CA LEU A 220 -40.35 -15.99 -15.00
C LEU A 220 -40.07 -16.10 -13.50
N VAL A 221 -38.91 -16.62 -13.16
CA VAL A 221 -38.40 -16.78 -11.80
C VAL A 221 -37.27 -15.77 -11.57
N GLU A 222 -37.52 -14.77 -10.75
CA GLU A 222 -36.53 -13.76 -10.37
C GLU A 222 -35.89 -14.11 -9.02
N ALA A 223 -34.70 -14.71 -9.07
CA ALA A 223 -33.90 -15.04 -7.91
C ALA A 223 -32.93 -13.91 -7.55
N ARG A 224 -32.56 -13.85 -6.26
CA ARG A 224 -31.64 -12.84 -5.71
C ARG A 224 -30.46 -13.53 -5.05
N ALA A 225 -29.27 -13.23 -5.54
CA ALA A 225 -28.01 -13.69 -4.98
C ALA A 225 -27.21 -12.50 -4.44
N LYS A 226 -26.54 -12.70 -3.29
CA LYS A 226 -25.82 -11.66 -2.58
C LYS A 226 -24.35 -12.05 -2.44
N ASN A 227 -23.43 -11.08 -2.49
CA ASN A 227 -22.03 -11.28 -2.14
C ASN A 227 -21.60 -10.26 -1.11
N GLU A 228 -20.75 -10.70 -0.18
CA GLU A 228 -19.94 -9.79 0.62
C GLU A 228 -18.58 -9.62 -0.05
N THR A 229 -18.01 -8.43 0.11
CA THR A 229 -16.73 -8.06 -0.47
C THR A 229 -15.80 -7.52 0.58
N GLY A 230 -14.51 -7.65 0.32
CA GLY A 230 -13.46 -7.06 1.15
C GLY A 230 -12.44 -6.32 0.29
N THR A 231 -11.69 -5.45 0.96
CA THR A 231 -10.55 -4.74 0.38
C THR A 231 -9.43 -4.71 1.41
N ALA A 232 -8.23 -4.36 0.96
CA ALA A 232 -7.11 -4.02 1.81
C ALA A 232 -6.49 -2.69 1.32
N ASP A 233 -5.86 -1.99 2.25
CA ASP A 233 -5.09 -0.77 2.03
C ASP A 233 -3.58 -1.02 2.24
N SER A 234 -2.76 -0.07 1.82
CA SER A 234 -1.32 -0.07 2.03
C SER A 234 -0.90 1.36 2.33
N GLU A 235 -0.20 1.56 3.44
CA GLU A 235 0.33 2.85 3.87
C GLU A 235 1.81 2.71 4.18
N LYS A 236 2.60 3.72 3.82
CA LYS A 236 4.03 3.79 4.06
C LYS A 236 4.36 5.01 4.90
N LYS A 237 5.20 4.80 5.91
CA LYS A 237 5.69 5.87 6.80
C LYS A 237 7.18 5.71 7.06
N ILE A 238 7.81 6.82 7.46
CA ILE A 238 9.13 6.84 8.09
C ILE A 238 8.93 6.71 9.60
N VAL A 239 9.72 5.87 10.25
CA VAL A 239 9.79 5.79 11.72
C VAL A 239 10.75 6.87 12.20
N TYR A 240 10.20 8.02 12.58
CA TYR A 240 10.96 9.25 12.84
C TYR A 240 11.99 9.06 13.96
N GLY A 241 13.26 9.33 13.62
CA GLY A 241 14.39 9.28 14.54
C GLY A 241 14.80 7.89 15.01
N ALA A 242 14.35 6.82 14.34
CA ALA A 242 14.87 5.47 14.51
C ALA A 242 16.03 5.23 13.53
N ASP A 243 17.14 4.71 14.05
CA ASP A 243 18.35 4.38 13.29
C ASP A 243 18.59 2.87 13.13
N ASP A 244 17.80 2.04 13.83
CA ASP A 244 17.73 0.60 13.64
C ASP A 244 16.32 0.05 13.95
N LEU A 245 16.09 -1.25 13.65
CA LEU A 245 14.79 -1.90 13.83
C LEU A 245 14.43 -2.17 15.31
N ASN A 246 15.38 -2.12 16.24
CA ASN A 246 15.16 -2.36 17.67
C ASN A 246 14.82 -1.07 18.43
N ASP A 247 14.93 0.10 17.79
CA ASP A 247 14.60 1.36 18.45
C ASP A 247 13.08 1.45 18.72
N SER A 248 12.72 1.78 19.96
CA SER A 248 11.32 1.79 20.43
C SER A 248 10.58 3.08 20.03
N LYS A 249 10.80 3.56 18.81
CA LYS A 249 10.16 4.77 18.27
C LYS A 249 8.89 4.40 17.52
N ASP A 250 7.81 5.09 17.84
CA ASP A 250 6.50 4.87 17.21
C ASP A 250 5.99 6.08 16.43
N LYS A 251 6.77 7.18 16.37
CA LYS A 251 6.35 8.36 15.62
C LYS A 251 6.48 8.10 14.12
N LEU A 252 5.34 7.99 13.45
CA LEU A 252 5.26 7.79 12.00
C LEU A 252 5.05 9.12 11.28
N VAL A 253 5.84 9.39 10.24
CA VAL A 253 5.78 10.62 9.44
C VAL A 253 5.89 10.33 7.95
N ASP A 254 5.37 11.24 7.13
CA ASP A 254 5.48 11.17 5.65
C ASP A 254 6.78 11.78 5.12
N ASN A 255 7.43 12.59 5.94
CA ASN A 255 8.59 13.37 5.55
C ASN A 255 9.56 13.46 6.74
N ASP A 256 10.86 13.32 6.47
CA ASP A 256 11.93 13.51 7.45
C ASP A 256 13.16 14.18 6.82
N ASN A 257 14.00 14.78 7.66
CA ASN A 257 15.26 15.41 7.30
C ASN A 257 16.40 14.50 7.72
N THR A 258 17.21 14.07 6.77
CA THR A 258 18.31 13.13 6.99
C THR A 258 19.60 13.62 6.35
N ASN A 259 20.68 12.89 6.61
CA ASN A 259 22.02 13.21 6.13
C ASN A 259 22.62 12.02 5.43
N ILE A 260 23.61 12.28 4.56
CA ILE A 260 24.36 11.19 3.93
C ILE A 260 25.08 10.38 5.03
N GLY A 261 24.87 9.07 5.01
CA GLY A 261 25.36 8.11 5.99
C GLY A 261 24.37 7.78 7.11
N ASP A 262 23.22 8.46 7.20
CA ASP A 262 22.18 8.10 8.15
C ASP A 262 21.45 6.82 7.70
N THR A 263 21.00 6.04 8.69
CA THR A 263 20.07 4.93 8.47
C THR A 263 18.65 5.41 8.71
N VAL A 264 17.74 5.07 7.81
CA VAL A 264 16.31 5.38 7.88
C VAL A 264 15.53 4.08 8.02
N VAL A 265 14.55 4.06 8.93
CA VAL A 265 13.60 2.96 9.08
C VAL A 265 12.28 3.32 8.41
N PHE A 266 11.83 2.48 7.46
CA PHE A 266 10.53 2.58 6.82
C PHE A 266 9.58 1.53 7.40
N ARG A 267 8.31 1.92 7.62
CA ARG A 267 7.22 1.05 8.03
C ARG A 267 6.14 1.00 6.97
N LEU A 268 5.83 -0.19 6.48
CA LEU A 268 4.71 -0.43 5.58
C LEU A 268 3.60 -1.14 6.37
N THR A 269 2.44 -0.50 6.43
CA THR A 269 1.24 -1.01 7.09
C THR A 269 0.26 -1.48 6.02
N ASN A 270 0.10 -2.80 5.90
CA ASN A 270 -0.71 -3.40 4.84
C ASN A 270 -1.93 -4.10 5.45
N GLY A 271 -3.12 -3.75 4.97
CA GLY A 271 -4.36 -4.41 5.35
C GLY A 271 -4.39 -5.87 4.89
N VAL A 272 -5.12 -6.70 5.62
CA VAL A 272 -5.44 -8.08 5.23
C VAL A 272 -6.95 -8.17 5.07
N ILE A 273 -7.39 -8.65 3.91
CA ILE A 273 -8.82 -8.79 3.58
C ILE A 273 -9.55 -9.56 4.68
N ASP A 274 -10.77 -9.15 5.02
CA ASP A 274 -11.59 -9.82 6.03
C ASP A 274 -12.35 -11.04 5.44
N LEU A 275 -11.96 -12.25 5.84
CA LEU A 275 -12.60 -13.50 5.46
C LEU A 275 -13.36 -14.16 6.64
N LYS A 276 -13.67 -13.42 7.71
CA LYS A 276 -14.25 -14.02 8.93
C LYS A 276 -15.61 -14.70 8.70
N HIS A 277 -16.44 -14.18 7.79
CA HIS A 277 -17.74 -14.77 7.48
C HIS A 277 -17.67 -15.98 6.56
N SER A 278 -16.45 -16.35 6.14
CA SER A 278 -16.14 -17.58 5.39
C SER A 278 -15.11 -18.42 6.15
N ALA A 279 -15.07 -18.30 7.48
CA ALA A 279 -14.11 -19.02 8.30
C ALA A 279 -14.37 -20.54 8.32
N ASP A 280 -15.63 -20.95 8.12
CA ASP A 280 -16.09 -22.33 8.03
C ASP A 280 -15.85 -22.98 6.66
N ASP A 281 -15.63 -22.18 5.61
CA ASP A 281 -15.25 -22.68 4.29
C ASP A 281 -13.72 -22.86 4.21
N ALA A 282 -13.25 -24.11 4.10
CA ALA A 282 -11.84 -24.44 4.07
C ALA A 282 -11.15 -24.06 2.74
N ASP A 283 -11.90 -23.91 1.66
CA ASP A 283 -11.38 -23.59 0.33
C ASP A 283 -11.11 -22.08 0.19
N VAL A 284 -11.83 -21.26 0.95
CA VAL A 284 -11.62 -19.80 1.03
C VAL A 284 -10.31 -19.48 1.76
N LYS A 285 -9.37 -18.85 1.07
CA LYS A 285 -8.04 -18.48 1.62
C LYS A 285 -7.42 -17.28 0.91
N ILE A 286 -6.36 -16.72 1.49
CA ILE A 286 -5.47 -15.78 0.81
C ILE A 286 -4.57 -16.57 -0.14
N GLU A 287 -4.53 -16.16 -1.41
CA GLU A 287 -3.83 -16.88 -2.48
C GLU A 287 -2.62 -16.12 -3.00
N LYS A 288 -2.64 -14.78 -2.88
CA LYS A 288 -1.52 -13.91 -3.21
C LYS A 288 -1.44 -12.76 -2.22
N TYR A 289 -0.22 -12.43 -1.82
CA TYR A 289 0.08 -11.25 -1.01
C TYR A 289 1.52 -10.81 -1.33
N VAL A 290 1.65 -9.73 -2.10
CA VAL A 290 2.92 -9.21 -2.60
C VAL A 290 2.97 -7.72 -2.33
N ILE A 291 4.08 -7.27 -1.73
CA ILE A 291 4.34 -5.86 -1.52
C ILE A 291 5.43 -5.44 -2.51
N GLU A 292 5.14 -4.41 -3.29
CA GLU A 292 6.11 -3.77 -4.16
C GLU A 292 6.52 -2.44 -3.55
N ASP A 293 7.81 -2.14 -3.62
CA ASP A 293 8.40 -0.97 -3.01
C ASP A 293 9.46 -0.38 -3.94
N GLN A 294 9.50 0.95 -4.08
CA GLN A 294 10.38 1.67 -4.98
C GLN A 294 11.10 2.79 -4.22
N LEU A 295 12.38 2.53 -3.92
CA LEU A 295 13.30 3.48 -3.31
C LEU A 295 14.00 4.29 -4.40
N SER A 296 14.13 5.59 -4.19
CA SER A 296 14.98 6.44 -5.02
C SER A 296 16.46 6.05 -4.93
N LYS A 297 17.27 6.47 -5.91
CA LYS A 297 18.71 6.19 -5.97
C LYS A 297 19.49 6.68 -4.74
N GLY A 298 18.97 7.67 -4.02
CA GLY A 298 19.56 8.20 -2.79
C GLY A 298 19.47 7.27 -1.57
N LEU A 299 18.71 6.18 -1.66
CA LEU A 299 18.47 5.25 -0.56
C LEU A 299 19.00 3.85 -0.94
N THR A 300 19.92 3.33 -0.13
CA THR A 300 20.50 2.00 -0.31
C THR A 300 19.79 1.00 0.58
N PHE A 301 19.02 0.10 -0.03
CA PHE A 301 18.51 -1.09 0.64
C PHE A 301 19.54 -2.23 0.61
N THR A 302 19.67 -2.93 1.74
CA THR A 302 20.44 -4.17 1.84
C THR A 302 19.49 -5.35 2.03
N ASN A 303 19.50 -6.28 1.07
CA ASN A 303 18.64 -7.45 1.10
C ASN A 303 19.23 -8.53 2.03
N ASP A 304 18.99 -8.38 3.32
CA ASP A 304 19.34 -9.35 4.34
C ASP A 304 18.21 -9.55 5.37
N ALA A 305 18.27 -10.64 6.13
CA ALA A 305 17.23 -10.99 7.11
C ALA A 305 17.27 -10.13 8.39
N SER A 306 18.35 -9.38 8.63
CA SER A 306 18.49 -8.49 9.80
C SER A 306 17.99 -7.08 9.53
N GLY A 307 17.90 -6.66 8.27
CA GLY A 307 17.41 -5.36 7.82
C GLY A 307 15.92 -5.34 7.53
N MET A 308 15.18 -6.40 7.87
CA MET A 308 13.72 -6.47 7.68
C MET A 308 13.03 -7.28 8.78
N GLU A 309 11.99 -6.69 9.36
CA GLU A 309 11.07 -7.35 10.29
C GLU A 309 9.66 -7.37 9.69
N VAL A 310 8.98 -8.52 9.81
CA VAL A 310 7.60 -8.66 9.35
C VAL A 310 6.76 -9.28 10.46
N THR A 311 5.75 -8.54 10.91
CA THR A 311 4.81 -8.97 11.95
C THR A 311 3.37 -8.73 11.51
N ASP A 312 2.41 -9.31 12.22
CA ASP A 312 1.01 -8.92 12.08
C ASP A 312 0.43 -8.28 13.33
N SER A 313 -0.79 -7.78 13.21
CA SER A 313 -1.55 -7.14 14.28
C SER A 313 -1.85 -8.04 15.49
N GLN A 314 -1.67 -9.36 15.37
CA GLN A 314 -1.76 -10.30 16.49
C GLN A 314 -0.39 -10.64 17.09
N GLY A 315 0.68 -10.01 16.61
CA GLY A 315 2.05 -10.23 17.06
C GLY A 315 2.69 -11.50 16.48
N ALA A 316 2.11 -12.11 15.45
CA ALA A 316 2.76 -13.24 14.79
C ALA A 316 3.93 -12.73 13.95
N VAL A 317 5.10 -13.38 14.11
CA VAL A 317 6.31 -13.07 13.33
C VAL A 317 6.33 -13.90 12.06
N TYR A 318 6.70 -13.27 10.95
CA TYR A 318 6.94 -13.90 9.66
C TYR A 318 8.45 -13.98 9.43
N THR A 319 8.94 -15.16 9.08
CA THR A 319 10.37 -15.45 8.97
C THR A 319 10.85 -15.31 7.53
N TYR A 320 11.88 -14.49 7.31
CA TYR A 320 12.55 -14.32 6.02
C TYR A 320 12.97 -15.67 5.42
N GLY A 321 12.72 -15.87 4.12
CA GLY A 321 13.04 -17.08 3.38
C GLY A 321 12.07 -18.24 3.59
N THR A 322 11.31 -18.23 4.69
CA THR A 322 10.30 -19.25 5.02
C THR A 322 8.89 -18.76 4.72
N ASP A 323 8.45 -17.68 5.38
CA ASP A 323 7.09 -17.14 5.26
C ASP A 323 6.99 -16.09 4.14
N TYR A 324 8.09 -15.40 3.82
CA TYR A 324 8.19 -14.49 2.71
C TYR A 324 9.58 -14.52 2.08
N LYS A 325 9.72 -13.99 0.87
CA LYS A 325 10.99 -13.82 0.16
C LYS A 325 11.10 -12.40 -0.35
N VAL A 326 12.31 -11.87 -0.38
CA VAL A 326 12.60 -10.53 -0.88
C VAL A 326 13.48 -10.61 -2.12
N LYS A 327 13.06 -9.91 -3.17
CA LYS A 327 13.86 -9.70 -4.37
C LYS A 327 14.06 -8.20 -4.55
N ASP A 328 15.30 -7.79 -4.81
CA ASP A 328 15.62 -6.41 -5.18
C ASP A 328 16.23 -6.34 -6.58
N THR A 329 15.88 -5.29 -7.32
CA THR A 329 16.47 -4.95 -8.62
C THR A 329 16.83 -3.48 -8.65
N LYS A 330 18.05 -3.17 -9.11
CA LYS A 330 18.60 -1.82 -9.11
C LYS A 330 18.69 -1.28 -10.55
N ASP A 331 18.27 -0.05 -10.76
CA ASP A 331 18.35 0.65 -12.03
C ASP A 331 18.78 2.13 -11.84
N GLU A 332 18.66 2.94 -12.89
CA GLU A 332 19.03 4.36 -12.84
C GLU A 332 18.11 5.21 -11.94
N LYS A 333 16.88 4.74 -11.67
CA LYS A 333 15.89 5.43 -10.84
C LYS A 333 16.04 5.08 -9.36
N GLY A 334 16.55 3.88 -9.05
CA GLY A 334 16.86 3.45 -7.69
C GLY A 334 16.73 1.95 -7.49
N THR A 335 16.13 1.54 -6.38
CA THR A 335 15.95 0.12 -6.03
C THR A 335 14.47 -0.23 -5.98
N GLN A 336 14.05 -1.22 -6.76
CA GLN A 336 12.74 -1.85 -6.63
C GLN A 336 12.86 -3.10 -5.76
N ILE A 337 12.08 -3.18 -4.69
CA ILE A 337 11.95 -4.33 -3.80
C ILE A 337 10.59 -4.99 -4.05
N THR A 338 10.58 -6.32 -4.06
CA THR A 338 9.37 -7.14 -4.09
C THR A 338 9.41 -8.14 -2.95
N ILE A 339 8.47 -8.02 -2.02
CA ILE A 339 8.29 -8.92 -0.88
C ILE A 339 7.13 -9.86 -1.23
N THR A 340 7.43 -11.14 -1.45
CA THR A 340 6.45 -12.15 -1.84
C THR A 340 6.23 -13.13 -0.70
N PHE A 341 5.00 -13.20 -0.19
CA PHE A 341 4.64 -14.20 0.82
C PHE A 341 4.59 -15.60 0.19
N THR A 342 5.19 -16.57 0.87
CA THR A 342 5.18 -17.98 0.45
C THR A 342 3.88 -18.64 0.88
N ASN A 343 3.65 -19.90 0.48
CA ASN A 343 2.51 -20.68 0.97
C ASN A 343 2.44 -20.75 2.51
N ALA A 344 3.58 -20.75 3.22
CA ALA A 344 3.61 -20.74 4.68
C ALA A 344 3.14 -19.39 5.24
N GLY A 345 3.61 -18.28 4.66
CA GLY A 345 3.15 -16.94 5.02
C GLY A 345 1.67 -16.72 4.69
N LEU A 346 1.22 -17.16 3.52
CA LEU A 346 -0.19 -17.07 3.11
C LEU A 346 -1.12 -17.87 4.03
N ALA A 347 -0.65 -18.99 4.60
CA ALA A 347 -1.41 -19.75 5.59
C ALA A 347 -1.57 -18.97 6.92
N LYS A 348 -0.51 -18.28 7.38
CA LYS A 348 -0.59 -17.37 8.54
C LYS A 348 -1.54 -16.21 8.27
N LEU A 349 -1.42 -15.57 7.10
CA LEU A 349 -2.33 -14.49 6.67
C LEU A 349 -3.77 -14.96 6.56
N THR A 350 -4.02 -16.16 6.07
CA THR A 350 -5.38 -16.75 6.02
C THR A 350 -5.95 -16.94 7.42
N THR A 351 -5.11 -17.35 8.39
CA THR A 351 -5.51 -17.47 9.79
C THR A 351 -5.90 -16.12 10.38
N LEU A 352 -5.09 -15.07 10.15
CA LEU A 352 -5.40 -13.70 10.54
C LEU A 352 -6.68 -13.18 9.86
N SER A 353 -6.79 -13.40 8.56
CA SER A 353 -7.92 -12.99 7.72
C SER A 353 -9.25 -13.59 8.18
N LYS A 354 -9.26 -14.83 8.68
CA LYS A 354 -10.43 -15.53 9.22
C LYS A 354 -10.70 -15.24 10.70
N SER A 355 -9.83 -14.52 11.39
CA SER A 355 -10.01 -14.22 12.82
C SER A 355 -11.19 -13.26 13.05
N ASN A 356 -11.65 -13.17 14.30
CA ASN A 356 -12.65 -12.19 14.74
C ASN A 356 -12.04 -10.80 15.03
N ASP A 357 -10.75 -10.60 14.75
CA ASP A 357 -10.12 -9.29 14.95
C ASP A 357 -10.73 -8.26 13.99
N THR A 358 -10.78 -7.01 14.43
CA THR A 358 -11.21 -5.88 13.59
C THR A 358 -10.02 -5.16 12.97
N ASN A 359 -8.82 -5.30 13.54
CA ASN A 359 -7.59 -4.75 13.00
C ASN A 359 -6.74 -5.88 12.41
N LYS A 360 -6.85 -6.11 11.10
CA LYS A 360 -6.11 -7.17 10.39
C LYS A 360 -5.04 -6.52 9.52
N LYS A 361 -3.81 -6.45 10.02
CA LYS A 361 -2.70 -5.76 9.37
C LYS A 361 -1.41 -6.56 9.42
N VAL A 362 -0.58 -6.38 8.40
CA VAL A 362 0.81 -6.82 8.35
C VAL A 362 1.69 -5.58 8.36
N TYR A 363 2.66 -5.56 9.26
CA TYR A 363 3.68 -4.53 9.34
C TYR A 363 4.98 -5.08 8.75
N VAL A 364 5.58 -4.32 7.84
CA VAL A 364 6.92 -4.58 7.33
C VAL A 364 7.78 -3.38 7.68
N ASP A 365 8.76 -3.60 8.54
CA ASP A 365 9.76 -2.60 8.89
C ASP A 365 11.08 -2.98 8.23
N TYR A 366 11.74 -2.03 7.56
CA TYR A 366 13.07 -2.25 6.99
C TYR A 366 13.92 -0.99 6.99
N THR A 367 15.23 -1.18 6.93
CA THR A 367 16.20 -0.08 6.91
C THR A 367 16.74 0.23 5.50
N ALA A 368 17.08 1.50 5.27
CA ALA A 368 17.90 1.93 4.15
C ALA A 368 18.93 2.97 4.58
N GLU A 369 20.09 2.97 3.94
CA GLU A 369 21.14 3.98 4.17
C GLU A 369 20.99 5.14 3.17
N VAL A 370 21.02 6.38 3.65
CA VAL A 370 21.07 7.57 2.79
C VAL A 370 22.48 7.68 2.20
N ASN A 371 22.58 7.52 0.88
CA ASN A 371 23.87 7.42 0.19
C ASN A 371 24.24 8.72 -0.56
N GLN A 372 25.43 8.73 -1.16
CA GLN A 372 26.00 9.90 -1.85
C GLN A 372 25.24 10.35 -3.12
N HIS A 373 24.27 9.56 -3.59
CA HIS A 373 23.40 9.90 -4.71
C HIS A 373 22.07 10.53 -4.27
N ALA A 374 21.89 10.78 -2.98
CA ALA A 374 20.71 11.47 -2.48
C ALA A 374 20.57 12.86 -3.10
N VAL A 375 19.34 13.19 -3.47
CA VAL A 375 18.96 14.46 -4.08
C VAL A 375 18.72 15.48 -2.98
N VAL A 376 19.36 16.64 -3.14
CA VAL A 376 19.27 17.75 -2.19
C VAL A 376 18.04 18.61 -2.48
N GLY A 377 17.36 19.07 -1.44
CA GLY A 377 16.25 20.02 -1.56
C GLY A 377 14.88 19.42 -1.77
N THR A 378 13.92 20.25 -2.22
CA THR A 378 12.47 19.94 -2.29
C THR A 378 12.08 18.76 -3.17
N ALA A 379 12.93 18.34 -4.12
CA ALA A 379 12.70 17.10 -4.86
C ALA A 379 12.70 15.88 -3.93
N GLY A 380 13.58 15.90 -2.92
CA GLY A 380 13.73 14.86 -1.91
C GLY A 380 14.14 13.50 -2.48
N ASN A 381 14.10 12.51 -1.61
CA ASN A 381 14.47 11.14 -1.87
C ASN A 381 13.25 10.27 -1.60
N PRO A 382 12.36 10.11 -2.61
CA PRO A 382 11.11 9.42 -2.40
C PRO A 382 11.30 7.93 -2.18
N ASN A 383 10.35 7.35 -1.46
CA ASN A 383 10.21 5.93 -1.28
C ASN A 383 8.72 5.57 -1.28
N GLN A 384 8.27 4.69 -2.18
CA GLN A 384 6.84 4.42 -2.36
C GLN A 384 6.55 2.92 -2.30
N SER A 385 5.38 2.50 -1.84
CA SER A 385 4.96 1.09 -1.84
C SER A 385 3.51 0.91 -2.26
N ARG A 386 3.18 -0.32 -2.66
CA ARG A 386 1.81 -0.77 -2.89
C ARG A 386 1.65 -2.25 -2.58
N LEU A 387 0.42 -2.67 -2.35
CA LEU A 387 0.04 -4.06 -2.10
C LEU A 387 -0.67 -4.65 -3.31
N ILE A 388 -0.33 -5.90 -3.64
CA ILE A 388 -1.01 -6.74 -4.62
C ILE A 388 -1.50 -7.99 -3.90
N PHE A 389 -2.81 -8.26 -3.95
CA PHE A 389 -3.41 -9.39 -3.25
C PHE A 389 -4.47 -10.11 -4.07
N ALA A 390 -4.72 -11.37 -3.73
CA ALA A 390 -5.83 -12.17 -4.24
C ALA A 390 -6.29 -13.16 -3.18
N ALA A 391 -7.58 -13.47 -3.18
CA ALA A 391 -8.18 -14.43 -2.26
C ALA A 391 -9.40 -15.08 -2.89
N ASN A 392 -9.71 -16.30 -2.44
CA ASN A 392 -10.95 -17.00 -2.78
C ASN A 392 -11.21 -17.10 -4.30
N GLY A 393 -10.18 -17.38 -5.10
CA GLY A 393 -10.28 -17.52 -6.55
C GLY A 393 -10.56 -16.22 -7.31
N ASN A 394 -10.65 -15.06 -6.63
CA ASN A 394 -10.88 -13.77 -7.29
C ASN A 394 -9.64 -13.30 -8.04
N ALA A 395 -9.84 -12.44 -9.05
CA ALA A 395 -8.75 -11.71 -9.69
C ALA A 395 -7.91 -10.89 -8.69
N GLU A 396 -6.66 -10.64 -9.09
CA GLU A 396 -5.73 -9.82 -8.31
C GLU A 396 -6.23 -8.37 -8.20
N VAL A 397 -6.12 -7.81 -7.00
CA VAL A 397 -6.36 -6.40 -6.72
C VAL A 397 -5.04 -5.75 -6.35
N THR A 398 -4.79 -4.56 -6.88
CA THR A 398 -3.58 -3.76 -6.62
C THR A 398 -4.00 -2.43 -6.02
N THR A 399 -3.38 -2.04 -4.91
CA THR A 399 -3.58 -0.70 -4.33
C THR A 399 -2.85 0.36 -5.14
N ASP A 400 -3.26 1.61 -4.96
CA ASP A 400 -2.46 2.74 -5.44
C ASP A 400 -1.11 2.80 -4.69
N TRP A 401 -0.16 3.53 -5.26
CA TRP A 401 1.13 3.81 -4.62
C TRP A 401 0.94 4.82 -3.49
N ASP A 402 1.47 4.50 -2.32
CA ASP A 402 1.62 5.42 -1.19
C ASP A 402 3.10 5.66 -0.92
N GLY A 403 3.49 6.85 -0.45
CA GLY A 403 4.91 7.17 -0.39
C GLY A 403 5.32 8.30 0.52
N VAL A 404 6.58 8.23 0.90
CA VAL A 404 7.26 9.14 1.83
C VAL A 404 8.48 9.78 1.16
N LYS A 405 9.04 10.81 1.79
CA LYS A 405 10.24 11.48 1.29
C LYS A 405 11.24 11.82 2.39
N GLU A 406 12.50 11.53 2.09
CA GLU A 406 13.66 11.97 2.86
C GLU A 406 14.28 13.23 2.23
N TYR A 407 14.57 14.24 3.03
CA TYR A 407 15.19 15.48 2.56
C TYR A 407 16.60 15.62 3.10
N ILE A 408 17.53 15.98 2.22
CA ILE A 408 18.89 16.35 2.59
C ILE A 408 19.18 17.77 2.11
N PHE A 409 20.18 18.43 2.70
CA PHE A 409 20.50 19.84 2.47
C PHE A 409 21.95 20.05 2.04
N SER A 410 22.24 21.20 1.43
CA SER A 410 23.59 21.60 1.07
C SER A 410 23.96 22.98 1.61
N LEU A 411 25.26 23.19 1.71
CA LEU A 411 25.86 24.45 2.10
C LEU A 411 26.83 24.88 0.99
N GLU A 412 26.79 26.16 0.63
CA GLU A 412 27.67 26.74 -0.38
C GLU A 412 28.53 27.84 0.25
N GLY A 413 29.84 27.74 0.06
CA GLY A 413 30.78 28.79 0.45
C GLY A 413 31.42 29.42 -0.77
N ILE A 414 31.47 30.75 -0.82
CA ILE A 414 32.10 31.53 -1.89
C ILE A 414 33.39 32.14 -1.35
N LYS A 415 34.52 31.85 -1.99
CA LYS A 415 35.82 32.40 -1.64
C LYS A 415 36.05 33.73 -2.36
N VAL A 416 36.33 34.79 -1.60
CA VAL A 416 36.64 36.13 -2.17
C VAL A 416 37.92 36.72 -1.57
N PHE A 417 38.47 37.70 -2.25
CA PHE A 417 39.68 38.44 -1.88
C PHE A 417 39.39 39.92 -1.99
N ASP A 418 39.55 40.67 -0.90
CA ASP A 418 39.15 42.08 -0.80
C ASP A 418 37.70 42.31 -1.30
N ASP A 419 36.79 41.42 -0.88
CA ASP A 419 35.36 41.42 -1.26
C ASP A 419 35.08 41.25 -2.76
N GLN A 420 36.04 40.70 -3.53
CA GLN A 420 35.90 40.40 -4.94
C GLN A 420 36.24 38.93 -5.23
N GLN A 421 35.50 38.31 -6.14
CA GLN A 421 35.81 36.96 -6.60
C GLN A 421 37.13 36.95 -7.39
N ASN A 422 37.98 35.98 -7.11
CA ASN A 422 39.25 35.78 -7.82
C ASN A 422 39.58 34.29 -7.86
N ASP A 423 39.19 33.63 -8.95
CA ASP A 423 39.32 32.19 -9.13
C ASP A 423 40.78 31.72 -9.13
N THR A 424 41.71 32.56 -9.57
CA THR A 424 43.15 32.23 -9.56
C THR A 424 43.67 32.14 -8.13
N ASN A 425 43.35 33.14 -7.29
CA ASN A 425 43.77 33.12 -5.89
C ASN A 425 42.99 32.05 -5.09
N ALA A 426 41.73 31.81 -5.42
CA ALA A 426 40.92 30.79 -4.74
C ALA A 426 41.48 29.37 -4.93
N ALA A 427 42.15 29.09 -6.06
CA ALA A 427 42.83 27.83 -6.31
C ALA A 427 44.02 27.55 -5.36
N GLU A 428 44.57 28.59 -4.71
CA GLU A 428 45.64 28.48 -3.70
C GLU A 428 45.10 28.26 -2.28
N VAL A 429 43.78 28.33 -2.08
CA VAL A 429 43.15 28.24 -0.76
C VAL A 429 42.90 26.79 -0.37
N THR A 430 43.17 26.47 0.90
CA THR A 430 42.82 25.18 1.49
C THR A 430 42.11 25.38 2.81
N PHE A 431 40.97 24.70 2.98
CA PHE A 431 40.24 24.64 4.24
C PHE A 431 40.27 23.25 4.87
N ALA A 432 39.95 23.18 6.16
CA ALA A 432 39.73 21.95 6.89
C ALA A 432 38.45 22.03 7.75
N LEU A 433 37.63 20.98 7.73
CA LEU A 433 36.37 20.88 8.47
C LEU A 433 36.53 20.15 9.81
N TYR A 434 35.83 20.65 10.83
CA TYR A 434 35.85 20.12 12.18
C TYR A 434 34.47 20.11 12.84
N ARG A 435 34.29 19.23 13.83
CA ARG A 435 33.10 19.14 14.69
C ARG A 435 33.20 20.01 15.94
N ASP A 436 34.37 20.56 16.24
CA ASP A 436 34.63 21.37 17.41
C ASP A 436 35.45 22.62 17.09
N LYS A 437 35.19 23.69 17.85
CA LYS A 437 35.85 24.99 17.69
C LYS A 437 37.36 24.95 17.90
N ALA A 438 37.87 23.98 18.68
CA ALA A 438 39.31 23.83 18.91
C ALA A 438 40.03 23.08 17.77
N CYS A 439 39.28 22.65 16.75
CA CYS A 439 39.76 21.94 15.56
C CYS A 439 40.53 20.66 15.92
N LYS A 440 39.94 19.81 16.78
CA LYS A 440 40.52 18.53 17.23
C LYS A 440 39.81 17.30 16.67
N GLN A 441 38.54 17.44 16.34
CA GLN A 441 37.68 16.40 15.81
C GLN A 441 37.41 16.70 14.34
N ALA A 442 38.15 16.03 13.47
CA ALA A 442 37.99 16.17 12.03
C ALA A 442 36.57 15.74 11.60
N PHE A 443 35.94 16.51 10.71
CA PHE A 443 34.76 16.07 9.98
C PHE A 443 35.22 15.62 8.59
N ASN A 444 35.24 14.32 8.36
CA ASN A 444 35.79 13.79 7.12
C ASN A 444 34.75 13.81 5.98
N VAL A 445 35.24 14.13 4.80
CA VAL A 445 34.49 14.28 3.56
C VAL A 445 35.22 13.60 2.41
N SER A 446 34.47 13.29 1.35
CA SER A 446 34.99 12.85 0.06
C SER A 446 34.67 13.93 -0.97
N GLU A 447 35.63 14.26 -1.83
CA GLU A 447 35.38 15.10 -3.00
C GLU A 447 34.52 14.33 -4.01
N VAL A 448 33.47 14.98 -4.52
CA VAL A 448 32.60 14.44 -5.56
C VAL A 448 33.31 14.61 -6.90
N THR A 449 33.79 13.51 -7.47
CA THR A 449 34.59 13.54 -8.72
C THR A 449 33.73 13.64 -9.99
N GLU A 450 32.44 13.33 -9.90
CA GLU A 450 31.47 13.46 -10.98
C GLU A 450 30.44 14.54 -10.63
N GLY A 451 30.57 15.73 -11.20
CA GLY A 451 29.68 16.87 -10.92
C GLY A 451 30.42 18.21 -10.89
N THR A 452 29.95 19.13 -10.05
CA THR A 452 30.57 20.45 -9.84
C THR A 452 31.88 20.30 -9.07
N PRO A 453 33.03 20.75 -9.61
CA PRO A 453 34.31 20.77 -8.89
C PRO A 453 34.21 21.53 -7.57
N GLY A 454 34.92 21.08 -6.53
CA GLY A 454 34.81 21.69 -5.19
C GLY A 454 33.56 21.25 -4.42
N SER A 455 32.86 20.22 -4.87
CA SER A 455 31.75 19.60 -4.14
C SER A 455 32.23 18.43 -3.28
N TYR A 456 31.68 18.30 -2.07
CA TYR A 456 32.06 17.30 -1.08
C TYR A 456 30.82 16.69 -0.41
N VAL A 457 30.94 15.43 0.02
CA VAL A 457 29.93 14.68 0.79
C VAL A 457 30.55 14.09 2.06
N PRO A 458 29.77 13.90 3.15
CA PRO A 458 30.25 13.23 4.37
C PRO A 458 30.80 11.81 4.15
N GLY A 459 31.67 11.36 5.06
CA GLY A 459 32.08 9.95 5.17
C GLY A 459 33.41 9.56 4.53
N GLY A 460 34.24 10.53 4.11
CA GLY A 460 35.56 10.26 3.54
C GLY A 460 36.69 10.02 4.55
N THR A 461 37.93 10.10 4.08
CA THR A 461 39.16 9.92 4.89
C THR A 461 39.91 11.21 5.17
N SER A 462 39.54 12.31 4.50
CA SER A 462 40.15 13.63 4.61
C SER A 462 39.13 14.61 5.14
N ASN A 463 39.54 15.59 5.94
CA ASN A 463 38.70 16.73 6.28
C ASN A 463 39.06 17.99 5.50
N ILE A 464 39.92 17.87 4.49
CA ILE A 464 40.39 18.97 3.65
C ILE A 464 39.37 19.22 2.55
N ILE A 465 39.00 20.50 2.37
CA ILE A 465 38.22 20.97 1.24
C ILE A 465 38.93 22.14 0.56
N LYS A 466 38.67 22.29 -0.73
CA LYS A 466 39.22 23.35 -1.58
C LYS A 466 38.11 23.97 -2.42
N PRO A 467 38.17 25.28 -2.68
CA PRO A 467 37.33 25.90 -3.70
C PRO A 467 37.52 25.23 -5.06
N GLY A 468 36.43 25.11 -5.80
CA GLY A 468 36.38 24.73 -7.20
C GLY A 468 36.85 25.86 -8.11
N THR A 469 36.63 25.68 -9.41
CA THR A 469 37.12 26.58 -10.45
C THR A 469 36.43 27.95 -10.48
N ASP A 470 35.29 28.09 -9.83
CA ASP A 470 34.47 29.30 -9.74
C ASP A 470 34.53 29.92 -8.34
N SER A 471 35.60 29.64 -7.59
CA SER A 471 35.78 30.07 -6.19
C SER A 471 34.73 29.53 -5.20
N THR A 472 33.86 28.59 -5.59
CA THR A 472 32.85 28.02 -4.69
C THR A 472 33.32 26.69 -4.08
N PHE A 473 32.83 26.35 -2.90
CA PHE A 473 32.88 24.98 -2.40
C PHE A 473 31.49 24.60 -1.89
N ILE A 474 31.09 23.36 -2.14
CA ILE A 474 29.75 22.86 -1.83
C ILE A 474 29.86 21.66 -0.92
N LEU A 475 29.09 21.67 0.16
CA LEU A 475 28.96 20.59 1.12
C LEU A 475 27.54 20.00 0.98
N ASN A 476 27.40 18.83 0.35
CA ASN A 476 26.13 18.14 0.12
C ASN A 476 25.80 17.08 1.19
N GLY A 477 24.57 17.08 1.69
CA GLY A 477 24.03 16.06 2.59
C GLY A 477 24.54 16.14 4.03
N PHE A 478 24.79 17.36 4.52
CA PHE A 478 25.39 17.60 5.84
C PHE A 478 24.31 17.74 6.93
N PRO A 479 24.63 17.33 8.18
CA PRO A 479 23.72 17.42 9.34
C PRO A 479 23.08 18.80 9.55
N ALA A 480 21.79 18.90 9.22
CA ALA A 480 20.93 19.96 9.72
C ALA A 480 20.46 19.63 11.14
N ASP A 481 20.19 20.67 11.95
CA ASP A 481 19.61 20.64 13.30
C ASP A 481 20.46 19.98 14.42
N THR A 482 21.31 19.01 14.10
CA THR A 482 21.97 18.14 15.09
C THR A 482 23.46 18.43 15.28
N THR A 483 24.12 19.08 14.33
CA THR A 483 25.58 19.30 14.36
C THR A 483 25.95 20.74 13.99
N THR A 484 26.94 21.28 14.70
CA THR A 484 27.65 22.51 14.33
C THR A 484 29.00 22.15 13.73
N LEU A 485 29.36 22.77 12.60
CA LEU A 485 30.64 22.57 11.93
C LEU A 485 31.53 23.80 12.07
N TYR A 486 32.84 23.58 11.96
CA TYR A 486 33.84 24.63 12.02
C TYR A 486 34.76 24.52 10.81
N LEU A 487 34.74 25.53 9.95
CA LEU A 487 35.58 25.64 8.76
C LEU A 487 36.83 26.47 9.08
N LYS A 488 38.00 25.86 9.00
CA LYS A 488 39.28 26.52 9.26
C LYS A 488 40.05 26.70 7.97
N GLU A 489 40.43 27.92 7.64
CA GLU A 489 41.37 28.19 6.56
C GLU A 489 42.79 27.80 7.00
N THR A 490 43.46 26.98 6.21
CA THR A 490 44.80 26.45 6.50
C THR A 490 45.87 26.95 5.55
N ASP A 491 45.48 27.38 4.35
CA ASP A 491 46.37 27.97 3.35
C ASP A 491 45.61 29.01 2.51
N THR A 492 46.30 30.05 2.03
CA THR A 492 45.71 31.14 1.23
C THR A 492 46.74 31.74 0.27
N ALA A 493 46.25 32.54 -0.68
CA ALA A 493 47.07 33.13 -1.73
C ALA A 493 48.14 34.11 -1.21
N GLU A 494 49.25 34.21 -1.95
CA GLU A 494 50.34 35.11 -1.56
C GLU A 494 49.89 36.59 -1.46
N GLY A 495 50.25 37.24 -0.35
CA GLY A 495 49.89 38.65 -0.11
C GLY A 495 48.59 38.84 0.70
N TYR A 496 47.92 37.77 1.06
CA TYR A 496 46.68 37.78 1.84
C TYR A 496 46.86 37.19 3.24
N HIS A 497 45.98 37.58 4.16
CA HIS A 497 45.95 37.06 5.52
C HIS A 497 44.93 35.93 5.68
N LEU A 498 45.35 34.82 6.31
CA LEU A 498 44.44 33.75 6.72
C LEU A 498 43.32 34.26 7.64
N VAL A 499 42.13 33.72 7.48
CA VAL A 499 41.04 33.84 8.45
C VAL A 499 41.49 33.18 9.76
N LYS A 500 41.68 34.01 10.79
CA LYS A 500 42.35 33.60 12.02
C LYS A 500 41.55 32.59 12.85
N ASP A 501 40.26 32.84 13.01
CA ASP A 501 39.37 32.02 13.83
C ASP A 501 38.56 31.07 12.93
N PRO A 502 38.32 29.81 13.34
CA PRO A 502 37.46 28.90 12.59
C PRO A 502 36.06 29.49 12.45
N ILE A 503 35.50 29.37 11.25
CA ILE A 503 34.16 29.84 10.90
C ILE A 503 33.15 28.81 11.40
N GLU A 504 32.33 29.18 12.36
CA GLU A 504 31.24 28.36 12.89
C GLU A 504 30.07 28.35 11.89
N ILE A 505 29.54 27.16 11.59
CA ILE A 505 28.47 26.95 10.62
C ILE A 505 27.38 26.12 11.30
N LYS A 506 26.14 26.62 11.25
CA LYS A 506 24.96 25.92 11.74
C LYS A 506 23.85 25.98 10.70
N LEU A 507 23.22 24.84 10.44
CA LEU A 507 22.04 24.71 9.58
C LEU A 507 20.85 24.29 10.44
N THR A 508 19.70 24.93 10.23
CA THR A 508 18.42 24.52 10.82
C THR A 508 17.43 24.25 9.68
N ALA A 509 16.87 23.04 9.64
CA ALA A 509 15.93 22.67 8.60
C ALA A 509 14.48 22.93 9.03
N PHE A 510 13.59 23.08 8.06
CA PHE A 510 12.16 23.09 8.36
C PHE A 510 11.77 21.74 8.95
N THR A 511 11.12 21.77 10.12
CA THR A 511 10.52 20.59 10.75
C THR A 511 9.09 20.93 11.11
N ASN A 512 8.15 20.09 10.72
CA ASN A 512 6.76 20.28 11.12
C ASN A 512 6.58 19.80 12.58
N LYS A 513 6.80 20.69 13.54
CA LYS A 513 6.66 20.35 14.97
C LYS A 513 5.19 20.36 15.45
N ASP A 514 4.25 20.95 14.69
CA ASP A 514 2.89 21.24 15.16
C ASP A 514 1.73 20.86 14.21
N GLY A 515 1.98 20.10 13.13
CA GLY A 515 0.93 19.39 12.39
C GLY A 515 0.07 20.21 11.42
N ASP A 516 0.57 21.35 10.92
CA ASP A 516 -0.10 22.11 9.85
C ASP A 516 0.65 21.99 8.51
N ALA A 517 -0.10 21.94 7.41
CA ALA A 517 0.20 21.63 5.99
C ALA A 517 1.66 21.38 5.50
N ASP A 518 1.81 20.48 4.50
CA ASP A 518 3.03 20.11 3.74
C ASP A 518 3.92 21.25 3.17
N ALA A 519 3.58 22.51 3.42
CA ALA A 519 4.33 23.67 2.96
C ALA A 519 5.62 23.87 3.78
N GLY A 520 6.76 23.48 3.22
CA GLY A 520 8.09 23.84 3.74
C GLY A 520 9.09 22.70 3.84
N TRP A 521 8.69 21.44 3.67
CA TRP A 521 9.62 20.32 3.62
C TRP A 521 10.67 20.48 2.51
N GLY A 522 11.88 20.01 2.79
CA GLY A 522 13.02 20.19 1.89
C GLY A 522 13.49 21.62 1.76
N THR A 523 13.20 22.48 2.76
CA THR A 523 13.75 23.85 2.85
C THR A 523 14.47 24.09 4.18
N LEU A 524 15.50 24.94 4.17
CA LEU A 524 16.16 25.42 5.39
C LEU A 524 15.36 26.59 5.98
N THR A 525 15.16 26.57 7.31
CA THR A 525 14.51 27.67 8.03
C THR A 525 15.52 28.73 8.46
N GLU A 526 16.69 28.31 8.92
CA GLU A 526 17.78 29.18 9.36
C GLU A 526 19.14 28.62 8.93
N GLY A 527 20.10 29.51 8.74
CA GLY A 527 21.50 29.18 8.58
C GLY A 527 22.33 30.29 9.19
N THR A 528 23.25 29.95 10.08
CA THR A 528 24.14 30.95 10.70
C THR A 528 25.60 30.63 10.44
N VAL A 529 26.35 31.70 10.18
CA VAL A 529 27.80 31.67 10.00
C VAL A 529 28.41 32.66 11.00
N ASN A 530 29.21 32.15 11.94
CA ASN A 530 29.71 32.89 13.10
C ASN A 530 28.60 33.60 13.93
N GLY A 531 27.40 33.02 13.96
CA GLY A 531 26.25 33.57 14.68
C GLY A 531 25.50 34.68 13.94
N GLU A 532 25.92 35.02 12.72
CA GLU A 532 25.20 35.94 11.82
C GLU A 532 24.36 35.15 10.81
N ASP A 533 23.20 35.69 10.44
CA ASP A 533 22.30 35.06 9.46
C ASP A 533 22.97 34.99 8.08
N ALA A 534 23.14 33.77 7.58
CA ALA A 534 23.73 33.46 6.29
C ALA A 534 22.64 33.04 5.31
N ARG A 535 21.70 33.94 5.01
CA ARG A 535 20.67 33.70 3.98
C ARG A 535 20.91 34.63 2.80
N VAL A 536 21.46 34.10 1.73
CA VAL A 536 21.49 34.79 0.43
C VAL A 536 20.30 34.32 -0.38
N ASP A 537 19.55 35.28 -0.94
CA ASP A 537 18.53 35.07 -1.96
C ASP A 537 19.17 34.35 -3.16
N ALA A 538 18.92 33.05 -3.29
CA ALA A 538 19.36 32.28 -4.44
C ALA A 538 18.58 32.75 -5.68
N ALA A 539 19.27 33.32 -6.65
CA ALA A 539 18.67 33.73 -7.92
C ALA A 539 18.19 32.54 -8.81
N SER A 540 18.31 31.28 -8.35
CA SER A 540 17.87 30.11 -9.14
C SER A 540 17.19 28.96 -8.37
N ASP A 541 17.37 28.78 -7.05
CA ASP A 541 16.50 27.87 -6.27
C ASP A 541 16.56 28.15 -4.74
N PRO A 542 15.50 28.71 -4.13
CA PRO A 542 15.43 28.96 -2.68
C PRO A 542 15.30 27.69 -1.82
N ALA A 543 15.25 26.50 -2.41
CA ALA A 543 15.01 25.26 -1.68
C ALA A 543 16.19 24.72 -0.85
N VAL A 544 17.47 25.11 -1.10
CA VAL A 544 18.55 24.15 -0.81
C VAL A 544 19.83 24.67 -0.14
N ASN A 545 20.17 25.96 -0.23
CA ASN A 545 21.50 26.44 0.17
C ASN A 545 21.47 27.54 1.23
N VAL A 546 22.33 27.38 2.23
CA VAL A 546 22.93 28.50 2.98
C VAL A 546 24.19 28.88 2.23
N ALA A 547 24.22 30.08 1.66
CA ALA A 547 25.39 30.60 0.97
C ALA A 547 26.08 31.64 1.84
N PHE A 548 27.40 31.55 1.97
CA PHE A 548 28.20 32.50 2.73
C PHE A 548 29.52 32.81 2.05
N THR A 549 30.12 33.94 2.41
CA THR A 549 31.38 34.39 1.81
C THR A 549 32.52 34.27 2.80
N VAL A 550 33.67 33.76 2.33
CA VAL A 550 34.93 33.75 3.06
C VAL A 550 35.91 34.71 2.40
N ASN A 551 36.16 35.86 3.04
CA ASN A 551 37.02 36.90 2.51
C ASN A 551 38.43 36.85 3.13
N ASN A 552 39.48 36.83 2.29
CA ASN A 552 40.81 37.21 2.75
C ASN A 552 41.08 38.67 2.40
N THR A 553 41.58 39.43 3.37
CA THR A 553 42.02 40.81 3.14
C THR A 553 43.50 40.85 2.80
N SER A 554 43.83 41.71 1.84
CA SER A 554 45.21 41.95 1.45
C SER A 554 46.00 42.54 2.61
N GLY A 555 47.18 41.99 2.84
CA GLY A 555 48.10 42.44 3.87
C GLY A 555 49.15 43.37 3.28
N PHE A 556 49.41 44.50 3.94
CA PHE A 556 50.57 45.31 3.59
C PHE A 556 51.86 44.54 3.94
N ARG A 557 52.53 44.00 2.92
CA ARG A 557 53.92 43.58 3.05
C ARG A 557 54.79 44.84 3.05
N LEU A 558 55.32 45.23 4.22
CA LEU A 558 56.56 45.99 4.22
C LEU A 558 57.53 45.20 3.34
N PRO A 559 58.13 45.79 2.29
CA PRO A 559 59.10 45.08 1.48
C PRO A 559 60.14 44.53 2.46
N SER A 560 60.39 43.22 2.37
CA SER A 560 61.51 42.62 3.07
C SER A 560 62.78 43.33 2.57
N THR A 561 63.18 44.41 3.24
CA THR A 561 64.51 44.99 3.08
C THR A 561 65.48 44.09 3.83
N GLY A 562 65.59 42.85 3.35
CA GLY A 562 66.59 41.90 3.74
C GLY A 562 67.97 42.35 3.24
N GLY A 563 68.83 42.71 4.19
CA GLY A 563 70.27 42.41 4.17
C GLY A 563 71.20 43.18 3.22
N ARG A 564 70.77 43.69 2.06
CA ARG A 564 71.71 44.24 1.05
C ARG A 564 71.76 45.78 0.99
N GLY A 565 70.68 46.48 1.39
CA GLY A 565 70.63 47.95 1.41
C GLY A 565 71.36 48.59 2.59
N ALA A 566 71.22 48.02 3.80
CA ALA A 566 71.86 48.56 5.01
C ALA A 566 73.40 48.49 4.97
N ALA A 567 73.96 47.49 4.28
CA ALA A 567 75.42 47.34 4.11
C ALA A 567 76.02 48.47 3.25
N ILE A 568 75.33 48.92 2.21
CA ILE A 568 75.81 49.99 1.32
C ILE A 568 75.85 51.34 2.06
N PHE A 569 74.83 51.65 2.87
CA PHE A 569 74.80 52.89 3.65
C PHE A 569 75.79 52.87 4.82
N ALA A 570 76.02 51.73 5.47
CA ALA A 570 77.03 51.59 6.51
C ALA A 570 78.47 51.75 5.97
N VAL A 571 78.78 51.14 4.81
CA VAL A 571 80.11 51.25 4.18
C VAL A 571 80.37 52.66 3.65
N ALA A 572 79.37 53.32 3.05
CA ALA A 572 79.48 54.72 2.63
C ALA A 572 79.63 55.67 3.82
N GLY A 573 78.92 55.42 4.93
CA GLY A 573 79.03 56.20 6.16
C GLY A 573 80.42 56.11 6.80
N ILE A 574 81.03 54.91 6.84
CA ILE A 574 82.39 54.71 7.37
C ILE A 574 83.44 55.42 6.51
N LEU A 575 83.29 55.40 5.18
CA LEU A 575 84.21 56.09 4.26
C LEU A 575 84.15 57.62 4.38
N ILE A 576 82.96 58.19 4.62
CA ILE A 576 82.79 59.64 4.83
C ILE A 576 83.41 60.07 6.16
N ILE A 577 83.26 59.26 7.23
CA ILE A 577 83.87 59.55 8.54
C ILE A 577 85.40 59.42 8.46
N ALA A 578 85.93 58.43 7.73
CA ALA A 578 87.37 58.29 7.52
C ALA A 578 87.96 59.46 6.69
N ALA A 579 87.26 59.90 5.64
CA ALA A 579 87.65 61.06 4.84
C ALA A 579 87.58 62.36 5.65
N GLY A 580 86.53 62.56 6.45
CA GLY A 580 86.37 63.71 7.34
C GLY A 580 87.40 63.76 8.47
N GLY A 581 87.70 62.60 9.08
CA GLY A 581 88.74 62.46 10.10
C GLY A 581 90.15 62.73 9.55
N GLY A 582 90.46 62.20 8.35
CA GLY A 582 91.71 62.48 7.65
C GLY A 582 91.89 63.94 7.26
N PHE A 583 90.83 64.60 6.76
CA PHE A 583 90.86 66.01 6.39
C PHE A 583 91.02 66.93 7.61
N TYR A 584 90.35 66.63 8.73
CA TYR A 584 90.48 67.36 9.98
C TYR A 584 91.90 67.23 10.59
N PHE A 585 92.50 66.04 10.51
CA PHE A 585 93.87 65.81 10.98
C PHE A 585 94.92 66.50 10.08
N ALA A 586 94.69 66.57 8.77
CA ALA A 586 95.55 67.28 7.84
C ALA A 586 95.43 68.82 7.96
N ALA A 587 94.22 69.33 8.22
CA ALA A 587 93.96 70.75 8.42
C ALA A 587 94.47 71.28 9.77
N SER A 588 94.46 70.46 10.83
CA SER A 588 94.96 70.84 12.17
C SER A 588 96.49 70.85 12.27
N ARG A 589 97.23 70.25 11.32
CA ARG A 589 98.70 70.37 11.24
C ARG A 589 99.22 71.62 10.52
N LYS A 590 98.36 72.38 9.82
CA LYS A 590 98.73 73.63 9.14
C LYS A 590 98.37 74.91 9.90
N ARG A 591 97.89 74.79 11.15
CA ARG A 591 97.77 75.89 12.10
C ARG A 591 98.48 75.54 13.41
N ARG A 592 99.80 75.51 13.33
CA ARG A 592 100.70 75.82 14.44
C ARG A 592 101.71 76.84 13.96
#